data_AF-A0A2T4DW26-F1
#
_entry.id   AF-A0A2T4DW26-F1
#
_cell.length_a   1.000
_cell.length_b   1.000
_cell.length_c   1.000
_cell.angle_alpha   90.00
_cell.angle_beta   90.00
_cell.angle_gamma   90.00
#
_symmetry.space_group_name_H-M   'P 1'
#
loop_
_entity.id
_entity.type
_entity.pdbx_description
1 polymer ?
#
loop_
_entity_poly.entity_id
_entity_poly.type
_entity_poly.pdbx_seq_one_letter_code
_entity_poly.pdbx_strand_id
1 'polypeptide(L)'
;MALPVMAYKAWQNRPKISMGSRITSSLLALGAATGVFLGARAVVKNFKQGMREQQALSEGNPAAFATQLKMAFENDNYFGWGTDEEVVFTVLESIPNGFMGKVQRAYRDLYGRNLAADLQDELSSEEFATALQIINSKS
;
A
#
# COMPACT_ATOMS: atom_id res chain seq x y z
N MET A 1 56.01 1.93 2.79
CA MET A 1 54.67 1.50 3.28
C MET A 1 54.32 0.20 2.56
N ALA A 2 54.43 -0.93 3.26
CA ALA A 2 54.16 -2.25 2.69
C ALA A 2 52.80 -2.76 3.20
N LEU A 3 51.92 -3.14 2.29
CA LEU A 3 50.70 -3.87 2.65
C LEU A 3 51.11 -5.26 3.18
N PRO A 4 50.47 -5.78 4.25
CA PRO A 4 50.87 -7.03 4.87
C PRO A 4 50.65 -8.20 3.91
N VAL A 5 51.63 -9.11 3.90
CA VAL A 5 51.82 -10.28 3.01
C VAL A 5 50.63 -11.26 2.95
N MET A 6 49.60 -11.06 3.79
CA MET A 6 48.35 -11.83 3.77
C MET A 6 47.45 -11.54 2.55
N ALA A 7 47.62 -10.41 1.87
CA ALA A 7 46.80 -10.06 0.70
C ALA A 7 47.24 -10.77 -0.60
N TYR A 8 48.51 -11.18 -0.71
CA TYR A 8 49.07 -11.77 -1.93
C TYR A 8 48.57 -13.22 -2.17
N LYS A 9 48.44 -14.00 -1.09
CA LYS A 9 48.00 -15.40 -1.16
C LYS A 9 46.52 -15.56 -1.55
N ALA A 10 45.70 -14.55 -1.30
CA ALA A 10 44.28 -14.53 -1.66
C ALA A 10 44.02 -14.13 -3.13
N TRP A 11 44.99 -13.51 -3.81
CA TRP A 11 44.81 -13.02 -5.18
C TRP A 11 45.05 -14.11 -6.24
N GLN A 12 45.87 -15.11 -5.94
CA GLN A 12 46.26 -16.16 -6.89
C GLN A 12 45.21 -17.28 -7.05
N ASN A 13 44.35 -17.50 -6.04
CA ASN A 13 43.31 -18.54 -6.06
C ASN A 13 41.91 -17.98 -6.36
N ARG A 14 41.77 -17.15 -7.40
CA ARG A 14 40.45 -16.74 -7.89
C ARG A 14 39.95 -17.74 -8.94
N PRO A 15 38.79 -18.39 -8.76
CA PRO A 15 38.20 -19.21 -9.81
C PRO A 15 37.84 -18.31 -11.01
N LYS A 16 38.30 -18.68 -12.20
CA LYS A 16 37.97 -17.99 -13.45
C LYS A 16 36.52 -18.34 -13.82
N ILE A 17 35.59 -17.44 -13.51
CA ILE A 17 34.19 -17.57 -13.93
C ILE A 17 34.11 -17.11 -15.39
N SER A 18 33.82 -18.05 -16.29
CA SER A 18 33.55 -17.79 -17.71
C SER A 18 32.20 -17.10 -17.85
N MET A 19 32.21 -15.88 -18.39
CA MET A 19 31.07 -14.98 -18.38
C MET A 19 30.23 -15.13 -19.66
N GLY A 20 29.25 -16.02 -19.62
CA GLY A 20 28.18 -16.10 -20.62
C GLY A 20 27.09 -15.06 -20.35
N SER A 21 27.16 -13.94 -21.08
CA SER A 21 26.17 -12.90 -21.44
C SER A 21 24.71 -12.90 -20.87
N ARG A 22 24.37 -13.32 -19.64
CA ARG A 22 22.96 -13.25 -19.12
C ARG A 22 22.75 -13.07 -17.60
N ILE A 23 23.67 -12.56 -16.78
CA ILE A 23 23.41 -12.46 -15.32
C ILE A 23 23.86 -11.11 -14.72
N THR A 24 22.94 -10.15 -14.70
CA THR A 24 23.04 -8.89 -13.93
C THR A 24 22.15 -8.91 -12.67
N SER A 25 21.61 -10.06 -12.27
CA SER A 25 20.63 -10.18 -11.18
C SER A 25 21.16 -10.80 -9.87
N SER A 26 22.48 -11.01 -9.73
CA SER A 26 23.10 -11.57 -8.52
C SER A 26 23.49 -10.51 -7.46
N LEU A 27 22.75 -9.41 -7.37
CA LEU A 27 22.72 -8.55 -6.17
C LEU A 27 21.45 -8.76 -5.32
N LEU A 28 20.44 -9.48 -5.84
CA LEU A 28 19.23 -9.81 -5.06
C LEU A 28 19.37 -11.08 -4.19
N ALA A 29 20.41 -11.90 -4.39
CA ALA A 29 20.43 -13.28 -3.90
C ALA A 29 21.31 -13.54 -2.65
N LEU A 30 22.14 -12.59 -2.19
CA LEU A 30 22.96 -12.79 -0.98
C LEU A 30 22.19 -12.64 0.34
N GLY A 31 20.93 -12.21 0.31
CA GLY A 31 20.05 -12.24 1.49
C GLY A 31 19.35 -13.58 1.74
N ALA A 32 19.51 -14.58 0.85
CA ALA A 32 18.71 -15.81 0.87
C ALA A 32 19.50 -17.10 1.25
N ALA A 33 20.81 -17.02 1.53
CA ALA A 33 21.65 -18.22 1.60
C ALA A 33 21.82 -18.86 3.00
N THR A 34 21.31 -18.28 4.10
CA THR A 34 21.49 -18.86 5.46
C THR A 34 20.23 -19.24 6.23
N GLY A 35 19.02 -19.24 5.63
CA GLY A 35 17.83 -19.58 6.43
C GLY A 35 16.52 -19.82 5.67
N VAL A 36 16.44 -20.90 4.90
CA VAL A 36 15.17 -21.43 4.37
C VAL A 36 14.90 -22.72 5.15
N PHE A 37 14.01 -22.76 6.14
CA PHE A 37 12.64 -23.23 5.90
C PHE A 37 11.60 -22.74 6.94
N LEU A 38 11.99 -22.02 8.01
CA LEU A 38 11.05 -21.50 9.03
C LEU A 38 10.84 -19.97 8.99
N GLY A 39 11.68 -19.23 8.25
CA GLY A 39 11.71 -17.76 8.23
C GLY A 39 11.01 -17.07 7.06
N ALA A 40 10.56 -17.83 6.04
CA ALA A 40 9.98 -17.25 4.82
C ALA A 40 8.73 -16.37 5.11
N ARG A 41 7.92 -16.75 6.11
CA ARG A 41 6.70 -16.01 6.46
C ARG A 41 7.00 -14.67 7.13
N ALA A 42 8.09 -14.57 7.89
CA ALA A 42 8.48 -13.35 8.61
C ALA A 42 9.07 -12.29 7.67
N VAL A 43 9.92 -12.71 6.73
CA VAL A 43 10.53 -11.80 5.75
C VAL A 43 9.48 -11.22 4.80
N VAL A 44 8.49 -12.02 4.36
CA VAL A 44 7.37 -11.53 3.53
C VAL A 44 6.51 -10.51 4.28
N LYS A 45 6.24 -10.70 5.58
CA LYS A 45 5.42 -9.79 6.38
C LYS A 45 6.05 -8.40 6.50
N ASN A 46 7.36 -8.33 6.75
CA ASN A 46 8.08 -7.06 6.93
C ASN A 46 8.31 -6.34 5.58
N PHE A 47 8.51 -7.08 4.49
CA PHE A 47 8.63 -6.48 3.15
C PHE A 47 7.30 -5.88 2.65
N LYS A 48 6.17 -6.53 2.98
CA LYS A 48 4.83 -5.99 2.72
C LYS A 48 4.57 -4.70 3.51
N GLN A 49 5.10 -4.56 4.72
CA GLN A 49 4.96 -3.36 5.53
C GLN A 49 5.74 -2.17 4.96
N GLY A 50 7.00 -2.35 4.52
CA GLY A 50 7.77 -1.26 3.89
C GLY A 50 7.18 -0.74 2.57
N MET A 51 6.57 -1.63 1.77
CA MET A 51 5.83 -1.23 0.56
C MET A 51 4.54 -0.46 0.89
N ARG A 52 3.89 -0.76 2.03
CA ARG A 52 2.67 -0.07 2.49
C ARG A 52 2.97 1.36 2.95
N GLU A 53 4.09 1.58 3.63
CA GLU A 53 4.54 2.94 4.01
C GLU A 53 4.89 3.79 2.79
N GLN A 54 5.61 3.26 1.81
CA GLN A 54 5.92 4.02 0.58
C GLN A 54 4.67 4.30 -0.27
N GLN A 55 3.70 3.38 -0.32
CA GLN A 55 2.43 3.61 -1.00
C GLN A 55 1.51 4.59 -0.25
N ALA A 56 1.58 4.65 1.09
CA ALA A 56 0.85 5.64 1.90
C ALA A 56 1.35 7.08 1.67
N LEU A 57 2.60 7.24 1.24
CA LEU A 57 3.23 8.54 0.94
C LEU A 57 3.00 9.03 -0.50
N SER A 58 2.35 8.24 -1.35
CA SER A 58 1.96 8.69 -2.70
C SER A 58 0.62 9.43 -2.61
N GLU A 59 0.66 10.73 -2.86
CA GLU A 59 -0.52 11.57 -3.14
C GLU A 59 -1.35 10.88 -4.25
N GLY A 60 -2.54 10.38 -3.90
CA GLY A 60 -3.38 9.55 -4.79
C GLY A 60 -3.52 8.06 -4.45
N ASN A 61 -3.10 7.60 -3.27
CA ASN A 61 -3.33 6.21 -2.84
C ASN A 61 -4.84 5.90 -2.64
N PRO A 62 -5.42 4.91 -3.34
CA PRO A 62 -6.82 4.53 -3.16
C PRO A 62 -7.20 4.12 -1.74
N ALA A 63 -6.27 3.53 -0.99
CA ALA A 63 -6.48 3.16 0.40
C ALA A 63 -6.57 4.39 1.33
N ALA A 64 -5.86 5.47 1.00
CA ALA A 64 -5.92 6.70 1.79
C ALA A 64 -7.31 7.35 1.69
N PHE A 65 -7.88 7.44 0.48
CA PHE A 65 -9.26 7.90 0.30
C PHE A 65 -10.27 7.02 1.04
N ALA A 66 -10.09 5.70 0.99
CA ALA A 66 -10.95 4.78 1.74
C ALA A 66 -10.88 5.01 3.25
N THR A 67 -9.67 5.26 3.79
CA THR A 67 -9.49 5.58 5.20
C THR A 67 -10.06 6.93 5.57
N GLN A 68 -9.91 7.95 4.73
CA GLN A 68 -10.53 9.27 4.95
C GLN A 68 -12.05 9.18 5.00
N LEU A 69 -12.67 8.43 4.08
CA LEU A 69 -14.11 8.18 4.12
C LEU A 69 -14.52 7.47 5.41
N LYS A 70 -13.75 6.46 5.84
CA LYS A 70 -14.06 5.75 7.09
C LYS A 70 -13.95 6.66 8.31
N MET A 71 -12.93 7.52 8.37
CA MET A 71 -12.78 8.50 9.46
C MET A 71 -13.91 9.52 9.46
N ALA A 72 -14.41 9.91 8.29
CA ALA A 72 -15.55 10.82 8.18
C ALA A 72 -16.85 10.18 8.68
N PHE A 73 -17.07 8.89 8.41
CA PHE A 73 -18.19 8.13 8.96
C PHE A 73 -18.09 7.90 10.47
N GLU A 74 -16.88 7.72 10.98
CA GLU A 74 -16.62 7.49 12.41
C GLU A 74 -16.36 8.79 13.17
N ASN A 75 -16.90 9.93 12.73
CA ASN A 75 -16.79 11.20 13.45
C ASN A 75 -17.78 11.27 14.63
N ASP A 76 -17.72 10.24 15.45
CA ASP A 76 -18.59 10.04 16.59
C ASP A 76 -18.25 11.05 17.69
N ASN A 77 -19.27 11.81 18.11
CA ASN A 77 -19.18 12.55 19.36
C ASN A 77 -19.19 11.58 20.57
N TYR A 78 -19.14 12.10 21.81
CA TYR A 78 -19.12 11.28 23.03
C TYR A 78 -20.24 10.22 23.14
N PHE A 79 -21.32 10.36 22.37
CA PHE A 79 -22.44 9.43 22.35
C PHE A 79 -22.32 8.31 21.31
N GLY A 80 -21.34 8.35 20.40
CA GLY A 80 -21.21 7.37 19.31
C GLY A 80 -22.10 7.68 18.10
N TRP A 81 -22.35 8.97 17.84
CA TRP A 81 -23.20 9.43 16.74
C TRP A 81 -22.48 10.58 16.04
N GLY A 82 -22.32 10.49 14.73
CA GLY A 82 -21.90 11.60 13.89
C GLY A 82 -21.14 11.14 12.65
N THR A 83 -21.59 11.61 11.50
CA THR A 83 -20.82 11.60 10.26
C THR A 83 -20.41 13.04 9.96
N ASP A 84 -19.20 13.24 9.43
CA ASP A 84 -18.77 14.53 8.87
C ASP A 84 -19.10 14.56 7.38
N GLU A 85 -20.32 14.95 7.03
CA GLU A 85 -20.81 14.90 5.66
C GLU A 85 -19.97 15.79 4.73
N GLU A 86 -19.52 16.94 5.23
CA GLU A 86 -18.65 17.86 4.47
C GLU A 86 -17.33 17.17 4.09
N VAL A 87 -16.71 16.45 5.02
CA VAL A 87 -15.51 15.66 4.73
C VAL A 87 -15.83 14.50 3.78
N VAL A 88 -16.96 13.81 3.93
CA VAL A 88 -17.37 12.74 2.99
C VAL A 88 -17.41 13.27 1.56
N PHE A 89 -18.13 14.37 1.33
CA PHE A 89 -18.26 14.95 -0.01
C PHE A 89 -16.94 15.48 -0.55
N THR A 90 -16.17 16.19 0.27
CA THR A 90 -14.84 16.70 -0.11
C THR A 90 -13.90 15.57 -0.53
N VAL A 91 -13.89 14.47 0.23
CA VAL A 91 -13.07 13.31 -0.09
C VAL A 91 -13.54 12.66 -1.38
N LEU A 92 -14.85 12.44 -1.55
CA LEU A 92 -15.40 11.90 -2.80
C LEU A 92 -15.00 12.76 -4.00
N GLU A 93 -15.18 14.08 -3.93
CA GLU A 93 -14.82 15.02 -4.99
C GLU A 93 -13.32 15.03 -5.30
N SER A 94 -12.46 14.87 -4.30
CA SER A 94 -11.01 14.81 -4.46
C SER A 94 -10.50 13.54 -5.17
N ILE A 95 -11.31 12.46 -5.23
CA ILE A 95 -10.93 11.22 -5.92
C ILE A 95 -10.80 11.48 -7.43
N PRO A 96 -9.65 11.16 -8.06
CA PRO A 96 -9.49 11.31 -9.50
C PRO A 96 -10.43 10.41 -10.32
N ASN A 97 -10.80 10.84 -11.54
CA ASN A 97 -11.58 10.01 -12.46
C ASN A 97 -10.86 8.69 -12.77
N GLY A 98 -11.61 7.58 -12.84
CA GLY A 98 -11.08 6.22 -13.01
C GLY A 98 -10.40 5.62 -11.77
N PHE A 99 -10.25 6.37 -10.66
CA PHE A 99 -9.73 5.83 -9.39
C PHE A 99 -10.84 5.30 -8.48
N MET A 100 -12.09 5.70 -8.67
CA MET A 100 -13.21 5.35 -7.79
C MET A 100 -13.35 3.83 -7.58
N GLY A 101 -13.24 3.04 -8.66
CA GLY A 101 -13.27 1.58 -8.55
C GLY A 101 -12.10 0.97 -7.75
N LYS A 102 -10.93 1.65 -7.73
CA LYS A 102 -9.80 1.24 -6.87
C LYS A 102 -10.08 1.58 -5.41
N VAL A 103 -10.68 2.74 -5.13
CA VAL A 103 -11.06 3.17 -3.78
C VAL A 103 -12.11 2.23 -3.19
N GLN A 104 -13.16 1.89 -3.94
CA GLN A 104 -14.18 0.93 -3.51
C GLN A 104 -13.60 -0.45 -3.17
N ARG A 105 -12.64 -0.95 -3.98
CA ARG A 105 -11.94 -2.19 -3.67
C ARG A 105 -11.09 -2.07 -2.42
N ALA A 106 -10.33 -0.99 -2.28
CA ALA A 106 -9.49 -0.76 -1.10
C ALA A 106 -10.35 -0.65 0.17
N TYR A 107 -11.48 0.04 0.12
CA TYR A 107 -12.42 0.17 1.23
C TYR A 107 -12.93 -1.20 1.68
N ARG A 108 -13.41 -2.02 0.74
CA ARG A 108 -13.85 -3.38 1.04
C ARG A 108 -12.74 -4.25 1.61
N ASP A 109 -11.52 -4.15 1.07
CA ASP A 109 -10.40 -4.96 1.53
C ASP A 109 -9.92 -4.55 2.94
N LEU A 110 -10.10 -3.27 3.33
CA LEU A 110 -9.75 -2.74 4.65
C LEU A 110 -10.81 -3.02 5.71
N TYR A 111 -12.09 -2.83 5.37
CA TYR A 111 -13.20 -2.80 6.35
C TYR A 111 -14.19 -3.96 6.19
N GLY A 112 -14.04 -4.77 5.15
CA GLY A 112 -14.93 -5.91 4.89
C GLY A 112 -16.35 -5.53 4.47
N ARG A 113 -16.61 -4.24 4.21
CA ARG A 113 -17.92 -3.69 3.86
C ARG A 113 -17.90 -2.98 2.51
N ASN A 114 -19.07 -2.82 1.89
CA ASN A 114 -19.19 -2.09 0.64
C ASN A 114 -19.32 -0.60 0.95
N LEU A 115 -18.50 0.25 0.30
CA LEU A 115 -18.55 1.70 0.49
C LEU A 115 -19.95 2.28 0.23
N ALA A 116 -20.69 1.78 -0.77
CA ALA A 116 -22.04 2.26 -1.06
C ALA A 116 -23.05 1.89 0.04
N ALA A 117 -22.84 0.78 0.75
CA ALA A 117 -23.68 0.41 1.88
C ALA A 117 -23.42 1.33 3.06
N ASP A 118 -22.14 1.61 3.36
CA ASP A 118 -21.80 2.52 4.46
C ASP A 118 -22.24 3.97 4.14
N LEU A 119 -22.10 4.43 2.89
CA LEU A 119 -22.68 5.71 2.47
C LEU A 119 -24.21 5.77 2.64
N GLN A 120 -24.91 4.65 2.50
CA GLN A 120 -26.36 4.59 2.67
C GLN A 120 -26.77 4.58 4.15
N ASP A 121 -25.97 3.93 5.01
CA ASP A 121 -26.20 3.87 6.45
C ASP A 121 -25.89 5.22 7.13
N GLU A 122 -24.87 5.93 6.63
CA GLU A 122 -24.33 7.16 7.25
C GLU A 122 -24.98 8.46 6.74
N LEU A 123 -25.50 8.48 5.51
CA LEU A 123 -26.06 9.70 4.89
C LEU A 123 -27.59 9.65 4.80
N SER A 124 -28.23 10.81 4.77
CA SER A 124 -29.65 10.90 4.44
C SER A 124 -29.91 10.46 2.99
N SER A 125 -31.17 10.20 2.64
CA SER A 125 -31.52 9.75 1.28
C SER A 125 -31.14 10.75 0.17
N GLU A 126 -31.22 12.05 0.45
CA GLU A 126 -30.86 13.11 -0.51
C GLU A 126 -29.34 13.23 -0.69
N GLU A 127 -28.60 13.16 0.42
CA GLU A 127 -27.13 13.18 0.43
C GLU A 127 -26.56 11.92 -0.24
N PHE A 128 -27.14 10.75 0.04
CA PHE A 128 -26.74 9.51 -0.61
C PHE A 128 -26.94 9.57 -2.13
N ALA A 129 -28.07 10.13 -2.59
CA ALA A 129 -28.30 10.33 -4.01
C ALA A 129 -27.25 11.26 -4.64
N THR A 130 -26.86 12.32 -3.93
CA THR A 130 -25.81 13.25 -4.35
C THR A 130 -24.43 12.57 -4.40
N ALA A 131 -24.09 11.77 -3.37
CA ALA A 131 -22.86 11.00 -3.34
C ALA A 131 -22.77 10.02 -4.52
N LEU A 132 -23.87 9.32 -4.84
CA LEU A 132 -23.92 8.44 -6.01
C LEU A 132 -23.73 9.19 -7.33
N GLN A 133 -24.25 10.41 -7.47
CA GLN A 133 -24.00 11.22 -8.67
C GLN A 133 -22.52 11.55 -8.85
N ILE A 134 -21.83 11.92 -7.75
CA ILE A 134 -20.38 12.18 -7.76
C ILE A 134 -19.61 10.90 -8.08
N ILE A 135 -20.00 9.76 -7.52
CA ILE A 135 -19.35 8.47 -7.80
C ILE A 135 -19.51 8.06 -9.26
N ASN A 136 -20.70 8.25 -9.82
CA ASN A 136 -21.01 7.90 -11.20
C ASN A 136 -20.31 8.82 -12.20
N SER A 137 -20.06 10.09 -11.85
CA SER A 137 -19.31 11.02 -12.71
C SER A 137 -17.80 10.72 -12.75
N LYS A 138 -17.30 9.90 -11.83
CA LYS A 138 -15.88 9.49 -11.70
C LYS A 138 -15.53 8.19 -12.43
N SER A 139 -16.42 7.69 -13.29
CA SER A 139 -16.22 6.50 -14.14
C SER A 139 -14.93 6.56 -14.96
#